data_AF-L7RML1-F1
#
_entry.id   AF-L7RML1-F1
#
_cell.length_a   1.000
_cell.length_b   1.000
_cell.length_c   1.000
_cell.angle_alpha   90.00
_cell.angle_beta   90.00
_cell.angle_gamma   90.00
#
_symmetry.space_group_name_H-M   'P 1'
#
loop_
_entity.id
_entity.type
_entity.pdbx_description
1 polymer ?
#
loop_
_entity_poly.entity_id
_entity_poly.type
_entity_poly.pdbx_seq_one_letter_code
_entity_poly.pdbx_strand_id
1 'polypeptide(L)'
;CGYATYTPQADGSVRVQNCCERLPNTTVKCSIGKAVVSYPDVFPLEGRFNVTFGGPPKNSNYWILDTDYDNYALIYYCKNLSESKSAEAAWVLSKQRTIHPSVQATVDGL
;
A
#
# COMPACT_ATOMS: atom_id res chain seq x y z
N CYS A 1 -16.79 2.78 1.27
CA CYS A 1 -16.00 1.69 0.65
C CYS A 1 -14.69 2.25 0.14
N GLY A 2 -13.54 1.69 0.55
CA GLY A 2 -12.21 2.15 0.14
C GLY A 2 -11.65 1.33 -1.02
N TYR A 3 -10.95 1.97 -1.95
CA TYR A 3 -10.18 1.31 -3.00
C TYR A 3 -8.95 2.15 -3.37
N ALA A 4 -7.95 1.48 -3.94
CA ALA A 4 -6.70 2.09 -4.36
C ALA A 4 -6.42 1.78 -5.82
N THR A 5 -5.83 2.74 -6.53
CA THR A 5 -5.34 2.55 -7.90
C THR A 5 -3.88 2.95 -7.96
N TYR A 6 -3.04 2.04 -8.44
CA TYR A 6 -1.60 2.21 -8.59
C TYR A 6 -1.27 2.31 -10.08
N THR A 7 -0.53 3.33 -10.49
CA THR A 7 -0.20 3.56 -11.91
C THR A 7 1.29 3.86 -12.05
N PRO A 8 2.07 2.98 -12.69
CA PRO A 8 3.48 3.25 -13.01
C PRO A 8 3.64 4.52 -13.82
N GLN A 9 4.74 5.25 -13.58
CA GLN A 9 5.08 6.49 -14.26
C GLN A 9 6.41 6.36 -15.00
N ALA A 10 6.63 7.24 -15.99
CA ALA A 10 7.85 7.23 -16.80
C ALA A 10 9.13 7.53 -16.00
N ASP A 11 9.03 8.21 -14.86
CA ASP A 11 10.13 8.52 -13.95
C ASP A 11 10.47 7.37 -12.97
N GLY A 12 9.88 6.19 -13.17
CA GLY A 12 10.05 5.03 -12.30
C GLY A 12 9.25 5.08 -10.99
N SER A 13 8.49 6.15 -10.75
CA SER A 13 7.58 6.22 -9.60
C SER A 13 6.24 5.54 -9.88
N VAL A 14 5.43 5.39 -8.84
CA VAL A 14 4.05 4.90 -8.95
C VAL A 14 3.10 5.97 -8.40
N ARG A 15 2.13 6.40 -9.21
CA ARG A 15 1.02 7.23 -8.74
C ARG A 15 0.07 6.37 -7.91
N VAL A 16 -0.24 6.81 -6.70
CA VAL A 16 -1.16 6.12 -5.78
C VAL A 16 -2.41 6.95 -5.58
N GLN A 17 -3.57 6.43 -5.98
CA GLN A 17 -4.85 7.11 -5.78
C GLN A 17 -5.72 6.28 -4.85
N ASN A 18 -5.92 6.78 -3.63
CA ASN A 18 -6.83 6.18 -2.67
C ASN A 18 -8.16 6.92 -2.72
N CYS A 19 -9.25 6.19 -2.89
CA CYS A 19 -10.60 6.74 -2.90
C CYS A 19 -11.45 6.03 -1.86
N CYS A 20 -12.34 6.79 -1.22
CA CYS A 20 -13.35 6.26 -0.32
C CYS A 20 -14.71 6.84 -0.69
N GLU A 21 -15.67 5.94 -0.87
CA GLU A 21 -17.07 6.29 -0.98
C GLU A 21 -17.69 6.40 0.42
N ARG A 22 -18.21 7.59 0.75
CA ARG A 22 -18.90 7.85 2.02
C ARG A 22 -20.40 7.59 1.85
N LEU A 23 -20.92 6.63 2.62
CA LEU A 23 -22.35 6.32 2.70
C LEU A 23 -23.04 7.23 3.73
N PRO A 24 -24.32 7.59 3.54
CA PRO A 24 -25.23 7.16 2.47
C PRO A 24 -25.17 8.01 1.19
N ASN A 25 -24.55 9.19 1.19
CA ASN A 25 -24.62 10.16 0.08
C ASN A 25 -23.72 9.84 -1.13
N THR A 26 -23.19 8.61 -1.21
CA THR A 26 -22.31 8.06 -2.27
C THR A 26 -21.20 9.01 -2.74
N THR A 27 -20.74 9.90 -1.86
CA THR A 27 -19.76 10.92 -2.24
C THR A 27 -18.39 10.27 -2.21
N VAL A 28 -17.71 10.29 -3.35
CA VAL A 28 -16.34 9.79 -3.47
C VAL A 28 -15.37 10.90 -3.10
N LYS A 29 -14.49 10.62 -2.14
CA LYS A 29 -13.34 11.46 -1.82
C LYS A 29 -12.07 10.69 -2.12
N CYS A 30 -11.15 11.33 -2.83
CA CYS A 30 -9.88 10.72 -3.20
C CYS A 30 -8.70 11.57 -2.73
N SER A 31 -7.61 10.89 -2.39
CA SER A 31 -6.29 11.45 -2.16
C SER A 31 -5.33 10.86 -3.18
N ILE A 32 -4.53 11.72 -3.79
CA ILE A 32 -3.52 11.34 -4.77
C ILE A 32 -2.14 11.47 -4.11
N GLY A 33 -1.32 10.47 -4.34
CA GLY A 33 0.02 10.35 -3.81
C GLY A 33 1.02 9.81 -4.81
N LYS A 34 2.27 9.76 -4.38
CA LYS A 34 3.42 9.24 -5.14
C LYS A 34 4.16 8.24 -4.28
N ALA A 35 4.45 7.07 -4.83
CA ALA A 35 5.31 6.05 -4.26
C ALA A 35 6.63 5.99 -5.06
N VAL A 36 7.73 5.90 -4.34
CA VAL A 36 9.07 5.63 -4.88
C VAL A 36 9.70 4.48 -4.12
N VAL A 37 10.54 3.68 -4.79
CA VAL A 37 11.29 2.60 -4.13
C VAL A 37 12.24 3.23 -3.11
N SER A 38 12.24 2.71 -1.87
CA SER A 38 13.02 3.28 -0.76
C SER A 38 14.51 3.00 -0.90
N TYR A 39 14.87 1.82 -1.41
CA TYR A 39 16.25 1.32 -1.48
C TYR A 39 16.54 0.76 -2.89
N PRO A 40 16.63 1.61 -3.91
CA PRO A 40 16.74 1.17 -5.30
C PRO A 40 18.07 0.44 -5.60
N ASP A 41 19.11 0.69 -4.81
CA ASP A 41 20.45 0.14 -5.01
C ASP A 41 20.68 -1.20 -4.26
N VAL A 42 19.69 -1.69 -3.50
CA VAL A 42 19.78 -2.96 -2.76
C VAL A 42 19.38 -4.14 -3.66
N PHE A 43 20.15 -5.24 -3.57
CA PHE A 43 19.88 -6.47 -4.29
C PHE A 43 19.81 -7.68 -3.33
N PRO A 44 18.76 -8.52 -3.39
CA PRO A 44 17.59 -8.40 -4.27
C PRO A 44 16.76 -7.16 -3.94
N LEU A 45 16.08 -6.62 -4.95
CA LEU A 45 15.22 -5.45 -4.77
C LEU A 45 14.07 -5.80 -3.84
N GLU A 46 13.92 -5.04 -2.76
CA GLU A 46 12.86 -5.27 -1.78
C GLU A 46 11.58 -4.50 -2.15
N GLY A 47 10.42 -5.03 -1.76
CA GLY A 47 9.10 -4.39 -1.90
C GLY A 47 8.87 -3.20 -0.95
N ARG A 48 9.89 -2.38 -0.66
CA ARG A 48 9.80 -1.26 0.28
C ARG A 48 9.68 0.07 -0.46
N PHE A 49 8.62 0.80 -0.15
CA PHE A 49 8.29 2.06 -0.79
C PHE A 49 8.16 3.20 0.22
N ASN A 50 8.41 4.40 -0.28
CA ASN A 50 8.13 5.67 0.38
C ASN A 50 6.93 6.29 -0.32
N VAL A 51 5.77 6.25 0.34
CA VAL A 51 4.49 6.73 -0.19
C VAL A 51 4.11 8.05 0.49
N THR A 52 3.75 9.05 -0.32
CA THR A 52 3.32 10.38 0.13
C THR A 52 2.00 10.78 -0.47
N PHE A 53 1.14 11.44 0.32
CA PHE A 53 -0.13 12.02 -0.13
C PHE A 53 -0.09 13.56 -0.01
N GLY A 54 0.96 14.15 -0.58
CA GLY A 54 1.28 15.58 -0.48
C GLY A 54 2.58 15.83 0.29
N GLY A 55 3.44 16.72 -0.25
CA GLY A 55 4.77 17.01 0.29
C GLY A 55 5.85 15.97 -0.08
N PRO A 56 7.12 16.23 0.26
CA PRO A 56 8.23 15.35 -0.10
C PRO A 56 8.23 14.05 0.73
N PRO A 57 8.64 12.91 0.13
CA PRO A 57 8.80 11.63 0.81
C PRO A 57 9.79 11.72 1.96
N LYS A 58 9.38 11.31 3.18
CA LYS A 58 10.21 11.44 4.38
C LYS A 58 10.77 10.11 4.88
N ASN A 59 10.13 8.98 4.62
CA ASN A 59 10.56 7.67 5.13
C ASN A 59 9.94 6.48 4.39
N SER A 60 10.67 5.35 4.36
CA SER A 60 10.12 4.05 3.94
C SER A 60 8.96 3.67 4.87
N ASN A 61 7.76 3.59 4.32
CA ASN A 61 6.53 3.47 5.12
C ASN A 61 5.52 2.47 4.53
N TYR A 62 5.81 1.87 3.38
CA TYR A 62 4.86 1.01 2.69
C TYR A 62 5.58 -0.22 2.16
N TRP A 63 5.49 -1.33 2.89
CA TRP A 63 6.23 -2.55 2.60
C TRP A 63 5.25 -3.59 2.07
N ILE A 64 5.47 -4.03 0.83
CA ILE A 64 4.79 -5.18 0.25
C ILE A 64 5.49 -6.41 0.84
N LEU A 65 4.83 -7.04 1.81
CA LEU A 65 5.36 -8.22 2.47
C LEU A 65 5.18 -9.46 1.60
N ASP A 66 4.04 -9.54 0.92
CA ASP A 66 3.71 -10.61 -0.01
C ASP A 66 2.64 -10.16 -1.00
N THR A 67 2.67 -10.74 -2.21
CA THR A 67 1.64 -10.55 -3.22
C THR A 67 1.83 -11.58 -4.32
N ASP A 68 0.73 -12.16 -4.80
CA ASP A 68 0.72 -12.95 -6.03
C ASP A 68 0.41 -12.10 -7.26
N TYR A 69 0.38 -10.77 -7.10
CA TYR A 69 0.04 -9.75 -8.09
C TYR A 69 -1.39 -9.81 -8.64
N ASP A 70 -2.13 -10.90 -8.44
CA ASP A 70 -3.40 -11.17 -9.10
C ASP A 70 -4.59 -11.26 -8.16
N ASN A 71 -4.42 -11.79 -6.96
CA ASN A 71 -5.51 -12.03 -6.03
C ASN A 71 -5.37 -11.24 -4.74
N TYR A 72 -4.14 -11.08 -4.24
CA TYR A 72 -3.91 -10.37 -2.99
C TYR A 72 -2.59 -9.57 -2.97
N ALA A 73 -2.56 -8.59 -2.07
CA ALA A 73 -1.31 -7.97 -1.62
C ALA A 73 -1.40 -7.72 -0.11
N LEU A 74 -0.37 -8.12 0.61
CA LEU A 74 -0.17 -7.81 2.02
C LEU A 74 0.79 -6.63 2.13
N ILE A 75 0.31 -5.55 2.73
CA ILE A 75 1.11 -4.37 2.97
C ILE A 75 1.22 -4.11 4.46
N TYR A 76 2.43 -3.80 4.88
CA TYR A 76 2.73 -3.33 6.21
C TYR A 76 3.28 -1.91 6.21
N TYR A 77 2.80 -1.11 7.15
CA TYR A 77 3.30 0.21 7.48
C TYR A 77 3.85 0.16 8.90
N CYS A 78 5.06 0.67 9.06
CA CYS A 78 5.63 0.94 10.37
C CYS A 78 6.33 2.29 10.35
N LYS A 79 6.12 3.05 11.42
CA LYS A 79 6.83 4.30 11.69
C LYS A 79 7.21 4.35 13.16
N ASN A 80 8.50 4.45 13.43
CA ASN A 80 8.99 4.70 14.78
C ASN A 80 8.53 6.09 15.27
N LEU A 81 7.94 6.12 16.46
CA LEU A 81 7.54 7.34 17.18
C LEU A 81 8.57 7.71 18.25
N SER A 82 9.23 6.71 18.82
CA SER A 82 10.37 6.83 19.74
C SER A 82 11.23 5.56 19.68
N GLU A 83 12.30 5.49 20.46
CA GLU A 83 13.15 4.28 20.57
C GLU A 83 12.37 3.02 21.02
N SER A 84 11.23 3.19 21.68
CA SER A 84 10.44 2.10 22.26
C SER A 84 9.00 2.03 21.76
N LYS A 85 8.61 2.87 20.79
CA LYS A 85 7.24 2.92 20.28
C LYS A 85 7.19 3.08 18.77
N SER A 86 6.28 2.35 18.15
CA SER A 86 5.96 2.41 16.72
C SER A 86 4.47 2.70 16.52
N ALA A 87 4.15 3.35 15.40
CA ALA A 87 2.81 3.36 14.82
C ALA A 87 2.82 2.36 13.67
N GLU A 88 1.90 1.40 13.73
CA GLU A 88 1.85 0.26 12.82
C GLU A 88 0.46 0.14 12.22
N ALA A 89 0.41 -0.28 10.96
CA ALA A 89 -0.82 -0.58 10.25
C ALA A 89 -0.55 -1.64 9.20
N ALA A 90 -1.55 -2.45 8.87
CA ALA A 90 -1.49 -3.40 7.78
C ALA A 90 -2.73 -3.29 6.89
N TRP A 91 -2.57 -3.64 5.63
CA TRP A 91 -3.66 -3.76 4.68
C TRP A 91 -3.54 -5.08 3.94
N VAL A 92 -4.67 -5.77 3.84
CA VAL A 92 -4.88 -6.83 2.86
C VAL A 92 -5.70 -6.22 1.73
N LEU A 93 -5.13 -6.21 0.54
CA LEU A 93 -5.80 -5.75 -0.66
C LEU A 93 -6.17 -6.93 -1.55
N SER A 94 -7.27 -6.81 -2.30
CA SER A 94 -7.65 -7.75 -3.35
C SER A 94 -8.02 -7.02 -4.63
N LYS A 95 -7.80 -7.66 -5.78
CA LYS A 95 -8.34 -7.16 -7.06
C LYS A 95 -9.86 -7.25 -7.14
N GLN A 96 -10.49 -8.10 -6.30
CA GLN A 96 -11.94 -8.26 -6.20
C GLN A 96 -12.47 -7.69 -4.88
N ARG A 97 -13.80 -7.55 -4.76
CA ARG A 97 -14.43 -7.06 -3.51
C ARG A 97 -14.34 -8.04 -2.34
N THR A 98 -13.92 -9.27 -2.60
CA THR A 98 -13.73 -10.35 -1.62
C THR A 98 -12.44 -11.08 -1.95
N ILE A 99 -11.79 -11.64 -0.93
CA ILE A 99 -10.60 -12.47 -1.12
C ILE A 99 -10.97 -13.73 -1.92
N HIS A 100 -10.11 -14.12 -2.85
CA HIS A 100 -10.32 -15.32 -3.65
C HIS A 100 -10.10 -16.56 -2.76
N PRO A 101 -10.99 -17.58 -2.80
CA PRO A 101 -10.88 -18.74 -1.90
C PRO A 101 -9.54 -19.48 -1.95
N SER A 102 -8.88 -19.50 -3.11
CA SER A 102 -7.58 -20.18 -3.27
C SER A 102 -6.44 -19.54 -2.47
N VAL A 103 -6.55 -18.27 -2.08
CA VAL A 103 -5.52 -17.54 -1.31
C VAL A 103 -5.97 -17.21 0.11
N GLN A 104 -7.17 -17.63 0.51
CA GLN A 104 -7.75 -17.32 1.83
C GLN A 104 -6.85 -17.84 2.97
N ALA A 105 -6.36 -19.08 2.88
CA ALA A 105 -5.50 -19.65 3.91
C ALA A 105 -4.16 -18.91 4.05
N THR A 106 -3.61 -18.40 2.93
CA THR A 106 -2.41 -17.56 2.97
C THR A 106 -2.70 -16.25 3.68
N VAL A 107 -3.82 -15.60 3.36
CA VAL A 107 -4.24 -14.33 3.97
C VAL A 107 -4.55 -14.47 5.46
N ASP A 108 -5.21 -15.57 5.87
CA ASP A 108 -5.62 -15.80 7.26
C ASP A 108 -4.47 -16.27 8.16
N GLY A 109 -3.40 -16.80 7.57
CA GLY A 109 -2.21 -17.27 8.30
C GLY A 109 -1.20 -16.17 8.64
N LEU A 110 -1.47 -14.93 8.23
CA LEU A 110 -0.63 -13.74 8.43
C LEU A 110 -1.07 -12.94 9.65
#